data_AF-A0A1H5UZJ3-F1
#
_entry.id   AF-A0A1H5UZJ3-F1
#
_cell.length_a   1.000
_cell.length_b   1.000
_cell.length_c   1.000
_cell.angle_alpha   90.00
_cell.angle_beta   90.00
_cell.angle_gamma   90.00
#
_symmetry.space_group_name_H-M   'P 1'
#
loop_
_entity.id
_entity.type
_entity.pdbx_description
1 polymer ?
#
loop_
_entity_poly.entity_id
_entity_poly.type
_entity_poly.pdbx_seq_one_letter_code
_entity_poly.pdbx_strand_id
1 'polypeptide(L)'
;MAGREISSQHFNPLIPMVLVLISIGYSIKAQAESMIPMADHELQSVSGGDAVQLTLRFRNNVDENNVPDMACGGTPDPCRLGLEFVAREGNWLVMKDFYGSLAVEDIRFEGAFLSNSSSPYRDLSRFEDADGNCLLSPCNPDGLPAILVDYPFAKGPGEYQDLHAFVNIGRMAVEVDDGTTPGYLLDNNPGSALAFRMSDSTSPNGDMQMRFDGRAFLYGF
;
A
#
# COMPACT_ATOMS: atom_id res chain seq x y z
N MET A 1 5.87 -37.69 -57.35
CA MET A 1 5.44 -36.43 -56.72
C MET A 1 6.63 -35.50 -56.70
N ALA A 2 6.43 -34.26 -57.15
CA ALA A 2 7.47 -33.30 -57.49
C ALA A 2 8.24 -32.79 -56.26
N GLY A 3 9.57 -32.89 -56.28
CA GLY A 3 10.47 -32.11 -55.44
C GLY A 3 11.09 -31.02 -56.29
N ARG A 4 10.56 -29.80 -56.20
CA ARG A 4 10.99 -28.65 -57.00
C ARG A 4 12.15 -27.96 -56.27
N GLU A 5 13.28 -27.86 -56.96
CA GLU A 5 14.43 -27.04 -56.56
C GLU A 5 14.00 -25.59 -56.30
N ILE A 6 14.50 -24.98 -55.22
CA ILE A 6 14.41 -23.53 -55.01
C ILE A 6 15.80 -22.95 -55.20
N SER A 7 15.92 -22.20 -56.29
CA SER A 7 17.05 -21.40 -56.75
C SER A 7 17.45 -20.34 -55.72
N SER A 8 18.76 -20.22 -55.51
CA SER A 8 19.43 -19.02 -55.01
C SER A 8 18.97 -17.77 -55.79
N GLN A 9 18.44 -16.76 -55.10
CA GLN A 9 18.33 -15.39 -55.60
C GLN A 9 18.69 -14.38 -54.50
N HIS A 10 19.69 -13.57 -54.86
CA HIS A 10 20.31 -12.39 -54.27
C HIS A 10 19.65 -11.73 -53.03
N PHE A 11 20.38 -11.81 -51.91
CA PHE A 11 20.18 -10.97 -50.72
C PHE A 11 20.75 -9.56 -51.01
N ASN A 12 19.90 -8.54 -51.10
CA ASN A 12 20.32 -7.17 -51.38
C ASN A 12 20.62 -6.42 -50.06
N PRO A 13 21.90 -6.15 -49.72
CA PRO A 13 22.30 -5.64 -48.39
C PRO A 13 21.89 -4.18 -48.12
N LEU A 14 21.33 -3.48 -49.11
CA LEU A 14 20.83 -2.11 -48.96
C LEU A 14 19.56 -2.01 -48.11
N ILE A 15 18.73 -3.06 -48.08
CA ILE A 15 17.45 -3.08 -47.36
C ILE A 15 17.63 -3.02 -45.83
N PRO A 16 18.49 -3.84 -45.20
CA PRO A 16 18.69 -3.76 -43.74
C PRO A 16 19.39 -2.45 -43.31
N MET A 17 20.23 -1.86 -44.16
CA MET A 17 20.96 -0.62 -43.83
C MET A 17 20.04 0.61 -43.78
N VAL A 18 19.04 0.68 -44.67
CA VAL A 18 18.02 1.74 -44.66
C VAL A 18 17.10 1.62 -43.44
N LEU A 19 16.76 0.41 -43.02
CA LEU A 19 15.97 0.16 -41.80
C LEU A 19 16.70 0.59 -40.52
N VAL A 20 18.03 0.40 -40.45
CA VAL A 20 18.85 0.84 -39.31
C VAL A 20 19.04 2.36 -39.29
N LEU A 21 19.11 3.01 -40.45
CA LEU A 21 19.20 4.48 -40.52
C LEU A 21 17.89 5.18 -40.14
N ILE A 22 16.73 4.57 -40.43
CA ILE A 22 15.43 5.10 -40.01
C ILE A 22 15.23 4.97 -38.49
N SER A 23 15.76 3.93 -37.85
CA SER A 23 15.62 3.75 -36.39
C SER A 23 16.53 4.64 -35.55
N ILE A 24 17.61 5.19 -36.12
CA ILE A 24 18.50 6.15 -35.41
C ILE A 24 17.97 7.60 -35.51
N GLY A 25 17.16 7.92 -36.52
CA GLY A 25 16.62 9.26 -36.75
C GLY A 25 15.38 9.63 -35.94
N TYR A 26 14.64 8.64 -35.41
CA TYR A 26 13.49 8.88 -34.54
C TYR A 26 13.95 8.95 -33.08
N SER A 27 14.48 10.11 -32.68
CA SER A 27 14.41 10.49 -31.26
C SER A 27 12.94 10.58 -30.88
N ILE A 28 12.43 9.52 -30.26
CA ILE A 28 11.16 9.55 -29.54
C ILE A 28 11.37 10.58 -28.43
N LYS A 29 10.99 11.83 -28.68
CA LYS A 29 10.70 12.74 -27.59
C LYS A 29 9.51 12.12 -26.88
N ALA A 30 9.78 11.32 -25.86
CA ALA A 30 8.81 11.08 -24.81
C ALA A 30 8.51 12.47 -24.25
N GLN A 31 7.42 13.07 -24.73
CA GLN A 31 6.82 14.15 -23.97
C GLN A 31 6.44 13.49 -22.65
N ALA A 32 7.08 13.91 -21.57
CA ALA A 32 6.47 13.76 -20.27
C ALA A 32 5.09 14.40 -20.44
N GLU A 33 4.06 13.56 -20.45
CA GLU A 33 2.69 14.01 -20.59
C GLU A 33 2.49 15.06 -19.49
N SER A 34 2.13 16.28 -19.88
CA SER A 34 1.83 17.31 -18.88
C SER A 34 0.77 16.71 -17.97
N MET A 35 0.98 16.81 -16.66
CA MET A 35 0.04 16.26 -15.70
C MET A 35 -1.27 17.00 -15.87
N ILE A 36 -2.29 16.28 -16.32
CA ILE A 36 -3.59 16.84 -16.68
C ILE A 36 -4.53 16.50 -15.54
N PRO A 37 -5.28 17.48 -15.01
CA PRO A 37 -6.29 17.21 -13.99
C PRO A 37 -7.18 16.03 -14.41
N MET A 38 -7.35 15.07 -13.50
CA MET A 38 -8.28 13.96 -13.68
C MET A 38 -9.65 14.50 -14.07
N ALA A 39 -10.19 13.99 -15.19
CA ALA A 39 -11.41 14.52 -15.77
C ALA A 39 -12.65 13.98 -15.04
N ASP A 40 -13.74 14.75 -15.03
CA ASP A 40 -14.99 14.37 -14.36
C ASP A 40 -15.49 12.98 -14.79
N HIS A 41 -15.36 12.63 -16.08
CA HIS A 41 -15.76 11.32 -16.61
C HIS A 41 -14.90 10.14 -16.11
N GLU A 42 -13.67 10.38 -15.66
CA GLU A 42 -12.80 9.36 -15.04
C GLU A 42 -13.22 9.10 -13.59
N LEU A 43 -13.77 10.13 -12.92
CA LEU A 43 -14.39 9.99 -11.60
C LEU A 43 -15.88 9.62 -11.66
N GLN A 44 -16.53 9.75 -12.82
CA GLN A 44 -17.95 9.48 -12.99
C GLN A 44 -18.31 7.99 -12.85
N SER A 45 -17.33 7.09 -13.01
CA SER A 45 -17.48 5.67 -12.64
C SER A 45 -17.50 5.45 -11.11
N VAL A 46 -17.04 6.43 -10.32
CA VAL A 46 -17.05 6.42 -8.85
C VAL A 46 -18.21 7.27 -8.31
N SER A 47 -18.60 8.35 -9.00
CA SER A 47 -19.61 9.32 -8.56
C SER A 47 -21.07 8.87 -8.74
N GLY A 48 -21.32 7.61 -9.08
CA GLY A 48 -22.66 7.13 -9.42
C GLY A 48 -22.95 5.77 -8.80
N GLY A 49 -23.29 5.73 -7.52
CA GLY A 49 -23.83 4.50 -6.93
C GLY A 49 -23.86 4.50 -5.41
N ASP A 50 -22.72 4.30 -4.78
CA ASP A 50 -22.64 4.10 -3.33
C ASP A 50 -21.28 4.60 -2.84
N ALA A 51 -21.26 5.40 -1.77
CA ALA A 51 -20.04 5.68 -1.04
C ALA A 51 -19.37 4.33 -0.71
N VAL A 52 -18.08 4.18 -1.03
CA VAL A 52 -17.39 2.92 -0.73
C VAL A 52 -17.08 2.93 0.76
N GLN A 53 -17.78 2.11 1.52
CA GLN A 53 -17.46 1.84 2.90
C GLN A 53 -16.45 0.69 2.97
N LEU A 54 -15.30 0.95 3.59
CA LEU A 54 -14.25 -0.03 3.78
C LEU A 54 -14.03 -0.30 5.26
N THR A 55 -14.03 -1.59 5.61
CA THR A 55 -13.57 -2.09 6.90
C THR A 55 -12.39 -3.01 6.65
N LEU A 56 -11.24 -2.67 7.23
CA LEU A 56 -10.02 -3.47 7.15
C LEU A 56 -9.82 -4.20 8.48
N ARG A 57 -9.80 -5.53 8.43
CA ARG A 57 -9.54 -6.37 9.61
C ARG A 57 -8.36 -7.27 9.34
N PHE A 58 -7.34 -7.15 10.17
CA PHE A 58 -6.21 -8.06 10.19
C PHE A 58 -6.22 -8.83 11.50
N ARG A 59 -6.23 -10.16 11.41
CA ARG A 59 -6.18 -11.07 12.56
C ARG A 59 -5.08 -12.09 12.36
N ASN A 60 -4.27 -12.29 13.39
CA ASN A 60 -3.22 -13.30 13.39
C ASN A 60 -3.24 -14.03 14.73
N ASN A 61 -3.50 -15.34 14.67
CA ASN A 61 -3.63 -16.26 15.80
C ASN A 61 -4.66 -15.86 16.85
N VAL A 62 -5.60 -14.98 16.54
CA VAL A 62 -6.68 -14.59 17.46
C VAL A 62 -8.03 -14.94 16.86
N ASP A 63 -8.96 -15.36 17.71
CA ASP A 63 -10.35 -15.58 17.33
C ASP A 63 -11.14 -14.25 17.18
N GLU A 64 -12.45 -14.35 16.96
CA GLU A 64 -13.31 -13.16 16.82
C GLU A 64 -13.41 -12.29 18.08
N ASN A 65 -13.09 -12.85 19.25
CA ASN A 65 -13.14 -12.17 20.55
C ASN A 65 -11.74 -11.77 21.06
N ASN A 66 -10.74 -11.74 20.17
CA ASN A 66 -9.33 -11.51 20.53
C ASN A 66 -8.79 -12.53 21.55
N VAL A 67 -9.35 -13.76 21.55
CA VAL A 67 -8.79 -14.87 22.33
C VAL A 67 -7.65 -15.50 21.52
N PRO A 68 -6.44 -15.57 22.10
CA PRO A 68 -5.31 -16.28 21.54
C PRO A 68 -5.64 -17.73 21.19
N ASP A 69 -5.51 -18.11 19.92
CA ASP A 69 -5.43 -19.51 19.51
C ASP A 69 -4.06 -20.07 19.90
N MET A 70 -4.04 -20.86 20.96
CA MET A 70 -2.82 -21.46 21.52
C MET A 70 -2.36 -22.71 20.76
N ALA A 71 -2.93 -23.02 19.60
CA ALA A 71 -2.47 -24.07 18.69
C ALA A 71 -1.14 -23.70 17.99
N CYS A 72 -0.19 -23.17 18.75
CA CYS A 72 1.18 -22.88 18.33
C CYS A 72 1.98 -24.18 18.35
N GLY A 73 2.10 -24.80 17.19
CA GLY A 73 2.85 -26.05 17.03
C GLY A 73 2.73 -26.60 15.62
N GLY A 74 3.88 -26.90 15.01
CA GLY A 74 3.97 -27.38 13.64
C GLY A 74 5.18 -26.79 12.92
N THR A 75 5.47 -27.31 11.72
CA THR A 75 6.46 -26.73 10.81
C THR A 75 5.75 -26.55 9.47
N PRO A 76 5.33 -25.32 9.10
CA PRO A 76 5.54 -24.03 9.80
C PRO A 76 4.73 -23.88 11.09
N ASP A 77 5.27 -23.15 12.08
CA ASP A 77 4.53 -22.73 13.27
C ASP A 77 3.66 -21.51 12.92
N PRO A 78 2.31 -21.59 13.06
CA PRO A 78 1.41 -20.50 12.72
C PRO A 78 1.57 -19.28 13.64
N CYS A 79 2.19 -19.44 14.81
CA CYS A 79 2.34 -18.39 15.82
C CYS A 79 3.49 -17.41 15.60
N ARG A 80 3.92 -17.26 14.34
CA ARG A 80 5.14 -16.56 13.97
C ARG A 80 4.95 -15.58 12.84
N LEU A 81 5.59 -14.42 12.97
CA LEU A 81 5.69 -13.41 11.93
C LEU A 81 7.16 -13.06 11.69
N GLY A 82 7.63 -13.27 10.46
CA GLY A 82 9.00 -12.93 10.05
C GLY A 82 9.02 -11.61 9.29
N LEU A 83 9.94 -10.72 9.65
CA LEU A 83 10.26 -9.51 8.90
C LEU A 83 11.68 -9.63 8.36
N GLU A 84 11.82 -9.48 7.05
CA GLU A 84 13.12 -9.36 6.38
C GLU A 84 13.41 -7.89 6.11
N PHE A 85 14.65 -7.47 6.36
CA PHE A 85 15.09 -6.12 6.09
C PHE A 85 15.86 -6.07 4.77
N VAL A 86 15.58 -5.03 3.98
CA VAL A 86 16.33 -4.72 2.76
C VAL A 86 17.83 -4.61 3.09
N ALA A 87 18.68 -5.20 2.25
CA ALA A 87 20.14 -5.31 2.42
C ALA A 87 20.63 -6.24 3.54
N ARG A 88 19.75 -7.05 4.15
CA ARG A 88 20.11 -8.12 5.10
C ARG A 88 19.43 -9.44 4.73
N GLU A 89 19.53 -9.80 3.46
CA GLU A 89 18.92 -11.02 2.90
C GLU A 89 19.28 -12.26 3.73
N GLY A 90 18.27 -13.08 3.99
CA GLY A 90 18.39 -14.30 4.79
C GLY A 90 18.57 -14.08 6.29
N ASN A 91 18.40 -12.85 6.79
CA ASN A 91 18.30 -12.55 8.22
C ASN A 91 16.89 -12.05 8.53
N TRP A 92 16.19 -12.78 9.40
CA TRP A 92 14.79 -12.56 9.73
C TRP A 92 14.68 -12.07 11.16
N LEU A 93 13.97 -10.96 11.37
CA LEU A 93 13.43 -10.65 12.68
C LEU A 93 12.13 -11.42 12.84
N VAL A 94 12.18 -12.46 13.67
CA VAL A 94 11.05 -13.34 13.94
C VAL A 94 10.38 -12.91 15.25
N MET A 95 9.11 -12.58 15.14
CA MET A 95 8.18 -12.44 16.26
C MET A 95 7.55 -13.80 16.53
N LYS A 96 7.76 -14.36 17.72
CA LYS A 96 7.21 -15.65 18.16
C LYS A 96 6.16 -15.44 19.24
N ASP A 97 5.29 -16.42 19.38
CA ASP A 97 4.09 -16.35 20.24
C ASP A 97 3.26 -15.09 19.93
N PHE A 98 3.13 -14.76 18.64
CA PHE A 98 2.51 -13.51 18.23
C PHE A 98 0.98 -13.64 18.17
N TYR A 99 0.29 -12.74 18.86
CA TYR A 99 -1.17 -12.58 18.78
C TYR A 99 -1.48 -11.16 18.33
N GLY A 100 -2.29 -10.99 17.29
CA GLY A 100 -2.51 -9.67 16.69
C GLY A 100 -3.92 -9.45 16.18
N SER A 101 -4.44 -8.26 16.43
CA SER A 101 -5.69 -7.71 15.94
C SER A 101 -5.43 -6.26 15.52
N LEU A 102 -5.94 -5.88 14.36
CA LEU A 102 -6.03 -4.51 13.89
C LEU A 102 -7.36 -4.38 13.16
N ALA A 103 -8.24 -3.46 13.54
CA ALA A 103 -9.46 -3.18 12.80
C ALA A 103 -9.59 -1.68 12.54
N VAL A 104 -9.55 -1.29 11.27
CA VAL A 104 -9.94 0.04 10.80
C VAL A 104 -11.37 -0.05 10.29
N GLU A 105 -12.29 0.72 10.86
CA GLU A 105 -13.72 0.60 10.55
C GLU A 105 -14.30 1.87 9.94
N ASP A 106 -15.23 1.68 9.02
CA ASP A 106 -16.06 2.75 8.45
C ASP A 106 -15.27 3.89 7.80
N ILE A 107 -14.23 3.53 7.02
CA ILE A 107 -13.63 4.49 6.09
C ILE A 107 -14.59 4.68 4.92
N ARG A 108 -14.95 5.92 4.62
CA ARG A 108 -15.83 6.23 3.48
C ARG A 108 -15.06 6.96 2.40
N PHE A 109 -15.21 6.47 1.18
CA PHE A 109 -14.71 7.12 -0.02
C PHE A 109 -15.87 7.64 -0.85
N GLU A 110 -15.87 8.94 -1.11
CA GLU A 110 -16.90 9.64 -1.86
C GLU A 110 -16.26 10.54 -2.93
N GLY A 111 -16.94 10.73 -4.06
CA GLY A 111 -16.57 11.76 -5.02
C GLY A 111 -16.92 13.15 -4.46
N ALA A 112 -15.97 14.07 -4.46
CA ALA A 112 -16.17 15.45 -4.02
C ALA A 112 -15.39 16.43 -4.89
N PHE A 113 -15.59 17.72 -4.67
CA PHE A 113 -14.79 18.78 -5.28
C PHE A 113 -13.93 19.45 -4.23
N LEU A 114 -12.70 19.82 -4.59
CA LEU A 114 -11.80 20.53 -3.71
C LEU A 114 -12.38 21.90 -3.34
N SER A 115 -12.45 22.16 -2.03
CA SER A 115 -12.99 23.41 -1.49
C SER A 115 -12.12 24.60 -1.86
N ASN A 116 -12.76 25.73 -2.18
CA ASN A 116 -12.09 27.02 -2.35
C ASN A 116 -11.81 27.75 -1.01
N SER A 117 -12.15 27.13 0.12
CA SER A 117 -11.98 27.74 1.44
C SER A 117 -10.51 27.88 1.82
N SER A 118 -10.04 29.11 2.04
CA SER A 118 -8.70 29.39 2.52
C SER A 118 -8.56 29.01 4.00
N SER A 119 -7.76 27.99 4.32
CA SER A 119 -7.29 27.73 5.68
C SER A 119 -5.86 28.25 5.85
N PRO A 120 -5.39 28.56 7.07
CA PRO A 120 -4.00 28.92 7.32
C PRO A 120 -3.02 27.76 7.04
N TYR A 121 -3.51 26.54 6.83
CA TYR A 121 -2.73 25.37 6.44
C TYR A 121 -2.73 25.12 4.93
N ARG A 122 -3.36 26.02 4.14
CA ARG A 122 -3.34 25.93 2.68
C ARG A 122 -1.93 26.20 2.17
N ASP A 123 -1.37 25.22 1.49
CA ASP A 123 -0.01 25.24 0.96
C ASP A 123 -0.05 24.94 -0.55
N LEU A 124 0.07 25.99 -1.35
CA LEU A 124 0.03 25.89 -2.81
C LEU A 124 1.34 25.37 -3.41
N SER A 125 2.45 25.42 -2.66
CA SER A 125 3.75 24.92 -3.11
C SER A 125 3.76 23.40 -3.33
N ARG A 126 2.77 22.68 -2.79
CA ARG A 126 2.55 21.25 -3.04
C ARG A 126 2.16 20.93 -4.49
N PHE A 127 1.71 21.94 -5.22
CA PHE A 127 1.36 21.84 -6.64
C PHE A 127 2.44 22.48 -7.51
N GLU A 128 3.65 22.66 -6.98
CA GLU A 128 4.84 23.10 -7.69
C GLU A 128 5.85 21.95 -7.78
N ASP A 129 6.62 21.90 -8.88
CA ASP A 129 7.79 21.03 -8.97
C ASP A 129 8.96 21.58 -8.14
N ALA A 130 10.08 20.85 -8.13
CA ALA A 130 11.29 21.28 -7.43
C ALA A 130 11.88 22.61 -7.96
N ASP A 131 11.53 23.00 -9.18
CA ASP A 131 11.97 24.23 -9.85
C ASP A 131 10.95 25.39 -9.68
N GLY A 132 9.84 25.16 -8.96
CA GLY A 132 8.78 26.13 -8.72
C GLY A 132 7.78 26.28 -9.87
N ASN A 133 7.80 25.39 -10.86
CA ASN A 133 6.81 25.39 -11.93
C ASN A 133 5.53 24.71 -11.46
N CYS A 134 4.39 25.29 -11.84
CA CYS A 134 3.11 24.70 -11.54
C CYS A 134 2.91 23.33 -12.19
N LEU A 135 2.67 22.32 -11.35
CA LEU A 135 2.25 20.98 -11.76
C LEU A 135 0.86 20.99 -12.42
N LEU A 136 0.01 21.92 -11.98
CA LEU A 136 -1.33 22.18 -12.50
C LEU A 136 -1.40 23.65 -12.88
N SER A 137 -1.91 23.99 -14.07
CA SER A 137 -2.07 25.39 -14.48
C SER A 137 -3.53 25.83 -14.31
N PRO A 138 -3.85 26.82 -13.45
CA PRO A 138 -2.98 27.51 -12.47
C PRO A 138 -2.64 26.60 -11.27
N CYS A 139 -1.59 26.92 -10.47
CA CYS A 139 -1.11 26.24 -9.23
C CYS A 139 -2.17 26.17 -8.10
N ASN A 140 -3.44 26.10 -8.47
CA ASN A 140 -4.59 26.14 -7.64
C ASN A 140 -5.50 24.97 -8.02
N PRO A 141 -5.64 23.96 -7.15
CA PRO A 141 -6.50 22.82 -7.41
C PRO A 141 -7.98 23.09 -7.06
N ASP A 142 -8.34 24.32 -6.70
CA ASP A 142 -9.72 24.67 -6.29
C ASP A 142 -10.74 24.25 -7.36
N GLY A 143 -11.80 23.56 -6.95
CA GLY A 143 -12.87 23.12 -7.84
C GLY A 143 -12.53 21.91 -8.71
N LEU A 144 -11.32 21.36 -8.61
CA LEU A 144 -10.98 20.11 -9.27
C LEU A 144 -11.64 18.92 -8.54
N PRO A 145 -12.03 17.87 -9.28
CA PRO A 145 -12.71 16.74 -8.70
C PRO A 145 -11.68 15.86 -7.95
N ALA A 146 -12.07 15.36 -6.78
CA ALA A 146 -11.22 14.65 -5.84
C ALA A 146 -11.99 13.52 -5.15
N ILE A 147 -11.26 12.58 -4.55
CA ILE A 147 -11.83 11.56 -3.68
C ILE A 147 -11.78 12.07 -2.24
N LEU A 148 -12.94 12.21 -1.62
CA LEU A 148 -13.08 12.50 -0.20
C LEU A 148 -12.96 11.20 0.59
N VAL A 149 -12.01 11.16 1.52
CA VAL A 149 -11.93 10.19 2.60
C VAL A 149 -12.55 10.83 3.83
N ASP A 150 -13.65 10.29 4.32
CA ASP A 150 -14.35 10.76 5.52
C ASP A 150 -14.37 9.65 6.57
N TYR A 151 -14.08 10.05 7.81
CA TYR A 151 -14.41 9.27 8.99
C TYR A 151 -15.66 9.94 9.60
N PRO A 152 -16.82 9.27 9.62
CA PRO A 152 -18.07 9.93 9.91
C PRO A 152 -18.06 10.58 11.30
N PHE A 153 -18.23 11.89 11.29
CA PHE A 153 -17.97 12.84 12.39
C PHE A 153 -18.87 12.74 13.64
N ALA A 154 -19.66 11.68 13.80
CA ALA A 154 -20.75 11.66 14.78
C ALA A 154 -20.65 10.54 15.83
N LYS A 155 -19.43 10.27 16.31
CA LYS A 155 -19.24 9.41 17.49
C LYS A 155 -19.24 10.25 18.77
N GLY A 156 -19.98 9.82 19.79
CA GLY A 156 -20.09 10.51 21.09
C GLY A 156 -18.73 10.64 21.80
N PRO A 157 -18.58 11.56 22.78
CA PRO A 157 -17.37 11.60 23.60
C PRO A 157 -17.12 10.23 24.26
N GLY A 158 -15.95 9.63 24.03
CA GLY A 158 -15.62 8.30 24.55
C GLY A 158 -15.80 7.14 23.57
N GLU A 159 -16.31 7.39 22.36
CA GLU A 159 -16.43 6.38 21.31
C GLU A 159 -15.19 6.41 20.39
N TYR A 160 -14.30 5.43 20.57
CA TYR A 160 -13.01 5.32 19.88
C TYR A 160 -12.98 4.04 19.00
N GLN A 161 -13.84 3.98 17.98
CA GLN A 161 -14.07 2.76 17.19
C GLN A 161 -13.61 2.90 15.74
N ASP A 162 -12.67 3.80 15.43
CA ASP A 162 -12.17 3.94 14.05
C ASP A 162 -10.93 3.08 13.85
N LEU A 163 -10.16 2.88 14.92
CA LEU A 163 -9.07 1.92 14.98
C LEU A 163 -9.16 1.10 16.27
N HIS A 164 -9.13 -0.21 16.10
CA HIS A 164 -8.89 -1.18 17.14
C HIS A 164 -7.52 -1.79 16.91
N ALA A 165 -6.68 -1.88 17.92
CA ALA A 165 -5.42 -2.59 17.79
C ALA A 165 -5.11 -3.34 19.07
N PHE A 166 -4.90 -4.65 18.96
CA PHE A 166 -4.29 -5.44 20.01
C PHE A 166 -3.11 -6.19 19.42
N VAL A 167 -1.94 -6.00 20.00
CA VAL A 167 -0.69 -6.64 19.53
C VAL A 167 0.03 -7.21 20.73
N ASN A 168 0.41 -8.47 20.63
CA ASN A 168 1.22 -9.15 21.62
C ASN A 168 2.35 -9.90 20.93
N ILE A 169 3.58 -9.57 21.34
CA ILE A 169 4.78 -10.25 20.90
C ILE A 169 5.42 -10.90 22.13
N GLY A 170 5.29 -12.21 22.25
CA GLY A 170 5.86 -12.94 23.38
C GLY A 170 7.38 -13.01 23.33
N ARG A 171 7.96 -13.18 22.14
CA ARG A 171 9.42 -13.21 21.95
C ARG A 171 9.82 -12.64 20.60
N MET A 172 10.98 -12.00 20.55
CA MET A 172 11.61 -11.55 19.31
C MET A 172 13.01 -12.13 19.21
N ALA A 173 13.32 -12.76 18.08
CA ALA A 173 14.62 -13.36 17.81
C ALA A 173 15.06 -13.02 16.38
N VAL A 174 16.38 -12.98 16.15
CA VAL A 174 16.92 -13.02 14.80
C VAL A 174 17.15 -14.47 14.42
N GLU A 175 16.59 -14.90 13.29
CA GLU A 175 16.84 -16.22 12.70
C GLU A 175 17.43 -16.05 11.31
N VAL A 176 18.35 -16.94 10.95
CA VAL A 176 19.09 -16.88 9.70
C VAL A 176 18.71 -18.09 8.86
N ASP A 177 18.66 -17.93 7.55
CA ASP A 177 18.48 -19.03 6.62
C ASP A 177 19.54 -20.12 6.85
N ASP A 178 19.14 -21.38 6.72
CA ASP A 178 20.08 -22.52 6.79
C ASP A 178 20.53 -23.00 5.40
N GLY A 179 20.27 -22.19 4.37
CA GLY A 179 20.58 -22.50 2.97
C GLY A 179 19.52 -23.34 2.25
N THR A 180 18.57 -23.95 2.96
CA THR A 180 17.46 -24.72 2.37
C THR A 180 16.08 -24.26 2.85
N THR A 181 16.02 -23.68 4.05
CA THR A 181 14.81 -23.24 4.71
C THR A 181 15.02 -21.79 5.17
N PRO A 182 14.08 -20.88 4.82
CA PRO A 182 14.10 -19.54 5.35
C PRO A 182 14.13 -19.50 6.88
N GLY A 183 14.93 -18.59 7.45
CA GLY A 183 15.14 -18.47 8.89
C GLY A 183 13.85 -18.34 9.69
N TYR A 184 12.83 -17.64 9.17
CA TYR A 184 11.56 -17.48 9.88
C TYR A 184 10.78 -18.79 10.11
N LEU A 185 11.13 -19.89 9.44
CA LEU A 185 10.49 -21.20 9.57
C LEU A 185 11.22 -22.15 10.53
N LEU A 186 12.46 -21.85 10.93
CA LEU A 186 13.38 -22.83 11.52
C LEU A 186 13.20 -23.07 13.03
N ASP A 187 12.70 -22.08 13.78
CA ASP A 187 12.54 -22.11 15.26
C ASP A 187 13.81 -22.47 16.04
N ASN A 188 14.98 -22.29 15.43
CA ASN A 188 16.22 -22.79 16.01
C ASN A 188 16.83 -21.85 17.06
N ASN A 189 16.26 -20.66 17.26
CA ASN A 189 16.73 -19.68 18.24
C ASN A 189 15.74 -19.57 19.43
N PRO A 190 15.98 -20.25 20.57
CA PRO A 190 15.12 -20.12 21.75
C PRO A 190 15.27 -18.77 22.48
N GLY A 191 16.26 -17.95 22.10
CA GLY A 191 16.51 -16.66 22.71
C GLY A 191 15.40 -15.64 22.46
N SER A 192 15.22 -14.71 23.40
CA SER A 192 14.36 -13.55 23.22
C SER A 192 15.16 -12.28 23.49
N ALA A 193 15.19 -11.39 22.51
CA ALA A 193 15.78 -10.06 22.64
C ALA A 193 14.80 -9.05 23.25
N LEU A 194 13.51 -9.21 22.97
CA LEU A 194 12.45 -8.31 23.41
C LEU A 194 11.10 -9.00 23.38
N ALA A 195 10.23 -8.63 24.31
CA ALA A 195 8.79 -8.92 24.28
C ALA A 195 8.06 -7.60 24.51
N PHE A 196 6.99 -7.35 23.78
CA PHE A 196 6.14 -6.19 24.03
C PHE A 196 4.68 -6.48 23.72
N ARG A 197 3.81 -5.77 24.43
CA ARG A 197 2.37 -5.92 24.35
C ARG A 197 1.74 -4.54 24.36
N MET A 198 0.77 -4.35 23.47
CA MET A 198 -0.05 -3.16 23.39
C MET A 198 -1.51 -3.59 23.55
N SER A 199 -2.14 -3.11 24.62
CA SER A 199 -3.53 -3.39 24.95
C SER A 199 -4.12 -2.22 25.75
N ASP A 200 -5.43 -2.04 25.68
CA ASP A 200 -6.14 -1.18 26.60
C ASP A 200 -6.14 -1.77 28.02
N SER A 201 -6.21 -0.89 29.02
CA SER A 201 -6.21 -1.23 30.45
C SER A 201 -7.49 -1.90 30.95
N THR A 202 -8.56 -1.88 30.15
CA THR A 202 -9.87 -2.44 30.49
C THR A 202 -9.89 -3.98 30.53
N SER A 203 -8.96 -4.64 29.83
CA SER A 203 -8.83 -6.10 29.78
C SER A 203 -7.40 -6.50 29.42
N PRO A 204 -6.89 -7.67 29.87
CA PRO A 204 -5.59 -8.14 29.43
C PRO A 204 -5.41 -8.08 27.91
N ASN A 205 -6.39 -8.54 27.12
CA ASN A 205 -6.36 -8.48 25.64
C ASN A 205 -7.29 -7.40 25.08
N GLY A 206 -7.52 -6.31 25.83
CA GLY A 206 -8.36 -5.21 25.35
C GLY A 206 -7.72 -4.52 24.15
N ASP A 207 -8.50 -4.26 23.09
CA ASP A 207 -8.02 -3.47 21.97
C ASP A 207 -7.71 -2.05 22.44
N MET A 208 -6.52 -1.55 22.12
CA MET A 208 -6.30 -0.12 22.09
C MET A 208 -7.27 0.48 21.08
N GLN A 209 -7.94 1.53 21.50
CA GLN A 209 -8.95 2.21 20.71
C GLN A 209 -8.45 3.59 20.31
N MET A 210 -8.56 3.93 19.02
CA MET A 210 -8.29 5.27 18.51
C MET A 210 -9.47 5.77 17.68
N ARG A 211 -9.57 7.10 17.64
CA ARG A 211 -10.57 7.82 16.87
C ARG A 211 -9.87 8.65 15.80
N PHE A 212 -10.40 8.59 14.60
CA PHE A 212 -10.01 9.47 13.50
C PHE A 212 -11.14 10.44 13.24
N ASP A 213 -10.89 11.72 13.51
CA ASP A 213 -11.78 12.80 13.13
C ASP A 213 -11.15 13.54 11.96
N GLY A 214 -11.93 13.70 10.89
CA GLY A 214 -11.47 14.52 9.79
C GLY A 214 -11.98 14.08 8.44
N ARG A 215 -11.70 14.97 7.49
CA ARG A 215 -11.88 14.77 6.07
C ARG A 215 -10.54 14.95 5.39
N ALA A 216 -10.14 13.99 4.59
CA ALA A 216 -8.97 14.11 3.73
C ALA A 216 -9.44 14.09 2.27
N PHE A 217 -8.91 14.98 1.46
CA PHE A 217 -9.15 14.97 0.02
C PHE A 217 -7.92 14.37 -0.66
N LEU A 218 -8.12 13.29 -1.40
CA LEU A 218 -7.15 12.66 -2.27
C LEU A 218 -7.37 13.19 -3.69
N TYR A 219 -6.35 13.81 -4.23
CA TYR A 219 -6.37 14.41 -5.56
C TYR A 219 -5.12 13.96 -6.32
N GLY A 220 -5.29 13.56 -7.58
CA GLY A 220 -4.24 13.12 -8.49
C GLY A 220 -4.23 13.94 -9.78
N PHE A 221 -3.08 13.94 -10.46
CA PHE A 221 -2.80 14.64 -11.71
C PHE A 221 -2.04 13.72 -12.67
#